data_AF-A0A1Q5TAK4-F1
#
_entry.id   AF-A0A1Q5TAK4-F1
#
_cell.length_a   1.000
_cell.length_b   1.000
_cell.length_c   1.000
_cell.angle_alpha   90.00
_cell.angle_beta   90.00
_cell.angle_gamma   90.00
#
_symmetry.space_group_name_H-M   'P 1'
#
loop_
_entity.id
_entity.type
_entity.pdbx_description
1 polymer ?
#
loop_
_entity_poly.entity_id
_entity_poly.type
_entity_poly.pdbx_seq_one_letter_code
_entity_poly.pdbx_strand_id
1 'polypeptide(L)'
;MVQPEDSEQRGTPYHWLPIEQFVPAGRFFDDDAQPDTFYYQLQTEQDFLGRIQHRLCFFDLTGKPANNLPAIEVSCYFTGYHEQALTLKQGTITVTQENSPSHLSVHNITPVTTDYPPLLQENNGWPLLSCLSSPPMMLFATDSLKQFLRLFDPYADTHRPLSRQFQQHIDGIVQVEESLTDRMRRGRPIRGHLLSLTLNPDCYRNQGEMYRFCRLINQALACFITQSSFVMLEIFTPDSHKVLWQFWHVDGLRPAM
;
A
#
# COMPACT_ATOMS: atom_id res chain seq x y z
N MET A 1 2.72 66.93 17.85
CA MET A 1 2.15 65.65 18.30
C MET A 1 2.42 64.65 17.19
N VAL A 2 3.37 63.75 17.43
CA VAL A 2 3.79 62.71 16.49
C VAL A 2 2.83 61.52 16.69
N GLN A 3 2.20 61.04 15.63
CA GLN A 3 1.40 59.81 15.65
C GLN A 3 2.32 58.61 15.92
N PRO A 4 1.93 57.64 16.76
CA PRO A 4 2.70 56.41 16.88
C PRO A 4 2.48 55.57 15.61
N GLU A 5 3.57 55.08 15.03
CA GLU A 5 3.56 54.08 13.97
C GLU A 5 3.09 52.74 14.55
N ASP A 6 1.92 52.28 14.13
CA ASP A 6 1.47 50.90 14.32
C ASP A 6 2.37 49.98 13.47
N SER A 7 3.52 49.63 14.04
CA SER A 7 4.34 48.52 13.59
C SER A 7 3.89 47.27 14.35
N GLU A 8 2.69 46.77 14.03
CA GLU A 8 2.36 45.38 14.32
C GLU A 8 3.35 44.50 13.54
N GLN A 9 4.39 44.05 14.23
CA GLN A 9 5.27 42.99 13.78
C GLN A 9 4.41 41.76 13.49
N ARG A 10 4.02 41.55 12.22
CA ARG A 10 3.64 40.22 11.74
C ARG A 10 4.79 39.30 12.10
N GLY A 11 4.55 38.40 13.05
CA GLY A 11 5.53 37.39 13.46
C GLY A 11 6.11 36.70 12.24
N THR A 12 7.41 36.40 12.28
CA THR A 12 8.05 35.62 11.23
C THR A 12 7.28 34.30 11.07
N PRO A 13 6.93 33.89 9.84
CA PRO A 13 6.13 32.69 9.65
C PRO A 13 6.97 31.47 10.00
N TYR A 14 6.57 30.76 11.06
CA TYR A 14 7.07 29.41 11.33
C TYR A 14 6.62 28.45 10.24
N HIS A 15 7.56 27.67 9.71
CA HIS A 15 7.28 26.67 8.70
C HIS A 15 7.28 25.28 9.34
N TRP A 16 6.21 24.51 9.12
CA TRP A 16 6.04 23.17 9.67
C TRP A 16 6.02 22.17 8.52
N LEU A 17 7.02 21.29 8.45
CA LEU A 17 7.17 20.33 7.38
C LEU A 17 7.14 18.89 7.92
N PRO A 18 6.57 17.92 7.19
CA PRO A 18 6.70 16.52 7.57
C PRO A 18 8.16 16.08 7.49
N ILE A 19 8.58 15.18 8.38
CA ILE A 19 9.97 14.69 8.44
C ILE A 19 10.45 14.05 7.13
N GLU A 20 9.54 13.57 6.28
CA GLU A 20 9.85 13.01 4.95
C GLU A 20 10.50 14.04 4.00
N GLN A 21 10.27 15.33 4.25
CA GLN A 21 10.88 16.43 3.50
C GLN A 21 12.19 16.91 4.13
N PHE A 22 12.67 16.24 5.18
CA PHE A 22 13.93 16.59 5.82
C PHE A 22 15.09 16.39 4.84
N VAL A 23 15.73 17.49 4.48
CA VAL A 23 17.00 17.48 3.75
C VAL A 23 18.09 17.77 4.78
N PRO A 24 19.02 16.83 5.04
CA PRO A 24 20.14 17.09 5.94
C PRO A 24 20.88 18.34 5.47
N ALA A 25 21.09 19.29 6.37
CA ALA A 25 21.80 20.54 6.11
C ALA A 25 23.28 20.25 5.75
N GLY A 26 23.51 19.85 4.50
CA GLY A 26 24.83 19.59 3.94
C GLY A 26 25.09 20.33 2.63
N ARG A 27 24.15 21.16 2.14
CA ARG A 27 24.30 21.89 0.87
C ARG A 27 23.83 23.34 0.82
N PHE A 28 23.28 23.90 1.90
CA PHE A 28 22.91 25.31 1.94
C PHE A 28 23.66 26.00 3.09
N PHE A 29 24.91 26.39 2.81
CA PHE A 29 25.45 27.61 3.39
C PHE A 29 24.94 28.77 2.52
N ASP A 30 23.63 29.02 2.58
CA ASP A 30 23.13 30.37 2.33
C ASP A 30 22.92 30.98 3.72
N ASP A 31 23.53 32.15 3.94
CA ASP A 31 23.40 32.98 5.15
C ASP A 31 21.94 33.42 5.44
N ASP A 32 20.98 33.00 4.60
CA ASP A 32 19.54 33.18 4.74
C ASP A 32 18.83 31.92 5.29
N ALA A 33 19.49 31.20 6.21
CA ALA A 33 18.90 30.05 6.89
C ALA A 33 17.65 30.50 7.67
N GLN A 34 16.45 30.21 7.16
CA GLN A 34 15.18 30.45 7.86
C GLN A 34 15.22 29.77 9.24
N PRO A 35 15.41 30.52 10.34
CA PRO A 35 15.58 29.94 11.68
C PRO A 35 14.28 29.38 12.27
N ASP A 36 13.19 29.47 11.50
CA ASP A 36 11.81 29.26 11.94
C ASP A 36 11.17 28.01 11.31
N THR A 37 11.97 27.10 10.73
CA THR A 37 11.47 25.85 10.14
C THR A 37 11.62 24.66 11.10
N PHE A 38 10.50 24.01 11.41
CA PHE A 38 10.41 22.81 12.24
C PHE A 38 9.88 21.64 11.44
N TYR A 39 10.34 20.45 11.78
CA TYR A 39 9.84 19.20 11.21
C TYR A 39 8.96 18.48 12.21
N TYR A 40 7.93 17.78 11.75
CA TYR A 40 7.09 16.94 12.60
C TYR A 40 7.00 15.51 12.06
N GLN A 41 6.88 14.56 12.98
CA GLN A 41 6.69 13.14 12.69
C GLN A 41 5.63 12.57 13.61
N LEU A 42 4.67 11.84 13.03
CA LEU A 42 3.77 10.99 13.80
C LEU A 42 4.46 9.65 14.05
N GLN A 43 4.72 9.34 15.30
CA GLN A 43 5.20 8.03 15.75
C GLN A 43 4.03 7.24 16.31
N THR A 44 3.95 5.96 15.96
CA THR A 44 2.91 5.06 16.44
C THR A 44 3.59 3.91 17.16
N GLU A 45 3.47 3.88 18.49
CA GLU A 45 4.03 2.85 19.36
C GLU A 45 2.90 1.92 19.81
N GLN A 46 3.22 0.65 20.09
CA GLN A 46 2.28 -0.30 20.68
C GLN A 46 2.77 -0.69 22.08
N ASP A 47 1.92 -0.46 23.08
CA ASP A 47 2.20 -0.87 24.46
C ASP A 47 2.19 -2.40 24.60
N PHE A 48 2.77 -2.91 25.69
CA PHE A 48 2.72 -4.35 26.04
C PHE A 48 1.29 -4.92 26.13
N LEU A 49 0.30 -4.06 26.37
CA LEU A 49 -1.12 -4.43 26.41
C LEU A 49 -1.79 -4.39 25.03
N GLY A 50 -1.02 -4.19 23.95
CA GLY A 50 -1.51 -4.13 22.59
C GLY A 50 -2.19 -2.81 22.20
N ARG A 51 -2.22 -1.82 23.10
CA ARG A 51 -2.80 -0.49 22.85
C ARG A 51 -1.89 0.33 21.95
N ILE A 52 -2.49 1.00 20.97
CA ILE A 52 -1.77 1.87 20.04
C ILE A 52 -1.69 3.27 20.66
N GLN A 53 -0.48 3.78 20.84
CA GLN A 53 -0.20 5.14 21.26
C GLN A 53 0.38 5.94 20.09
N HIS A 54 -0.29 7.04 19.73
CA HIS A 54 0.22 7.98 18.74
C HIS A 54 0.93 9.14 19.44
N ARG A 55 2.19 9.40 19.08
CA ARG A 55 3.00 10.52 19.58
C ARG A 55 3.37 11.43 18.42
N LEU A 56 3.05 12.72 18.54
CA LEU A 56 3.51 13.74 17.59
C LEU A 56 4.83 14.32 18.10
N CYS A 57 5.90 14.07 17.36
CA CYS A 57 7.26 14.52 17.70
C CYS A 57 7.68 15.67 16.77
N PHE A 58 8.37 16.66 17.32
CA PHE A 58 8.88 17.81 16.58
C PHE A 58 10.41 17.85 16.61
N PHE A 59 11.02 18.26 15.51
CA PHE A 59 12.45 18.29 15.30
C PHE A 59 12.90 19.65 14.74
N ASP A 60 14.09 20.07 15.13
CA ASP A 60 14.74 21.25 14.55
C ASP A 60 15.44 20.93 13.21
N LEU A 61 16.01 21.96 12.57
CA LEU A 61 16.81 21.83 11.35
C LEU A 61 18.03 20.92 11.50
N THR A 62 18.51 20.70 12.73
CA THR A 62 19.64 19.82 13.04
C THR A 62 19.22 18.37 13.27
N GLY A 63 17.91 18.08 13.24
CA GLY A 63 17.33 16.76 13.50
C GLY A 63 17.23 16.41 15.00
N LYS A 64 17.45 17.37 15.90
CA LYS A 64 17.28 17.18 17.35
C LYS A 64 15.83 17.44 17.76
N PRO A 65 15.34 16.78 18.83
CA PRO A 65 13.98 17.03 19.32
C PRO A 65 13.82 18.49 19.74
N ALA A 66 12.82 19.15 19.15
CA ALA A 66 12.50 20.55 19.43
C ALA A 66 11.58 20.63 20.66
N ASN A 67 12.18 20.82 21.84
CA ASN A 67 11.45 20.87 23.11
C ASN A 67 10.83 22.24 23.41
N ASN A 68 11.35 23.30 22.80
CA ASN A 68 10.88 24.68 22.99
C ASN A 68 10.17 25.15 21.72
N LEU A 69 8.90 24.78 21.57
CA LEU A 69 8.08 25.15 20.43
C LEU A 69 7.34 26.46 20.70
N PRO A 70 7.14 27.32 19.68
CA PRO A 70 6.21 28.43 19.77
C PRO A 70 4.77 27.91 19.96
N ALA A 71 3.86 28.80 20.33
CA ALA A 71 2.43 28.46 20.42
C ALA A 71 1.92 28.03 19.04
N ILE A 72 1.43 26.78 18.96
CA ILE A 72 0.91 26.17 17.73
C ILE A 72 -0.48 25.61 17.95
N GLU A 73 -1.33 25.76 16.94
CA GLU A 73 -2.62 25.07 16.87
C GLU A 73 -2.44 23.78 16.06
N VAL A 74 -2.79 22.65 16.65
CA VAL A 74 -2.70 21.34 15.99
C VAL A 74 -4.12 20.83 15.75
N SER A 75 -4.45 20.65 14.46
CA SER A 75 -5.67 19.96 14.06
C SER A 75 -5.35 18.50 13.75
N CYS A 76 -6.02 17.58 14.43
CA CYS A 76 -5.87 16.15 14.21
C CYS A 76 -7.24 15.52 13.96
N TYR A 77 -7.31 14.62 12.97
CA TYR A 77 -8.47 13.77 12.73
C TYR A 77 -8.09 12.34 13.11
N PHE A 78 -8.72 11.82 14.15
CA PHE A 78 -8.54 10.44 14.55
C PHE A 78 -9.71 9.59 14.05
N THR A 79 -9.41 8.60 13.21
CA THR A 79 -10.40 7.61 12.78
C THR A 79 -10.05 6.28 13.44
N GLY A 80 -10.66 6.03 14.60
CA GLY A 80 -10.55 4.76 15.30
C GLY A 80 -11.74 3.86 14.96
N TYR A 81 -11.48 2.65 14.51
CA TYR A 81 -12.51 1.62 14.44
C TYR A 81 -12.59 0.95 15.81
N HIS A 82 -13.66 1.23 16.56
CA HIS A 82 -13.88 0.52 17.82
C HIS A 82 -14.13 -0.97 17.52
N GLU A 83 -13.65 -1.90 18.37
CA GLU A 83 -13.97 -3.35 18.27
C GLU A 83 -15.48 -3.62 18.10
N GLN A 84 -16.31 -2.73 18.63
CA GLN A 84 -17.77 -2.73 18.50
C GLN A 84 -18.24 -2.65 17.03
N ALA A 85 -17.49 -1.98 16.15
CA ALA A 85 -17.84 -1.87 14.72
C ALA A 85 -17.86 -3.25 14.04
N LEU A 86 -17.01 -4.19 14.47
CA LEU A 86 -16.99 -5.56 13.95
C LEU A 86 -18.24 -6.37 14.31
N THR A 87 -18.98 -5.94 15.33
CA THR A 87 -20.25 -6.58 15.72
C THR A 87 -21.43 -6.15 14.84
N LEU A 88 -21.24 -5.12 14.00
CA LEU A 88 -22.30 -4.58 13.14
C LEU A 88 -22.58 -5.54 11.97
N LYS A 89 -23.82 -6.03 11.95
CA LYS A 89 -24.31 -6.90 10.88
C LYS A 89 -24.70 -6.10 9.65
N GLN A 90 -24.90 -6.80 8.54
CA GLN A 90 -25.56 -6.26 7.37
C GLN A 90 -26.90 -5.59 7.76
N GLY A 91 -27.17 -4.41 7.22
CA GLY A 91 -28.39 -3.66 7.47
C GLY A 91 -28.39 -2.75 8.71
N THR A 92 -27.36 -2.78 9.55
CA THR A 92 -27.33 -2.04 10.82
C THR A 92 -26.99 -0.56 10.66
N ILE A 93 -26.16 -0.21 9.69
CA ILE A 93 -25.68 1.17 9.48
C ILE A 93 -26.70 1.91 8.63
N THR A 94 -27.49 2.79 9.26
CA THR A 94 -28.63 3.50 8.63
C THR A 94 -28.51 5.02 8.67
N VAL A 95 -27.41 5.55 9.19
CA VAL A 95 -27.19 7.00 9.34
C VAL A 95 -27.03 7.65 7.97
N THR A 96 -27.82 8.70 7.72
CA THR A 96 -27.76 9.55 6.52
C THR A 96 -27.40 10.97 6.91
N GLN A 97 -26.76 11.72 5.99
CA GLN A 97 -26.49 13.14 6.21
C GLN A 97 -27.80 13.94 6.17
N GLU A 98 -27.87 15.06 6.89
CA GLU A 98 -29.06 15.93 6.97
C GLU A 98 -29.62 16.36 5.59
N ASN A 99 -28.78 16.43 4.56
CA ASN A 99 -29.17 16.83 3.21
C ASN A 99 -29.77 15.67 2.37
N SER A 100 -29.98 14.50 2.95
CA SER A 100 -30.45 13.31 2.22
C SER A 100 -31.98 13.35 2.01
N PRO A 101 -32.50 13.06 0.80
CA PRO A 101 -33.94 13.06 0.56
C PRO A 101 -34.71 12.09 1.46
N SER A 102 -35.84 12.53 2.01
CA SER A 102 -36.65 11.77 2.99
C SER A 102 -37.24 10.46 2.47
N HIS A 103 -37.27 10.25 1.16
CA HIS A 103 -37.78 9.03 0.52
C HIS A 103 -36.69 7.96 0.30
N LEU A 104 -35.44 8.24 0.62
CA LEU A 104 -34.33 7.31 0.48
C LEU A 104 -33.93 6.72 1.83
N SER A 105 -33.84 5.39 1.89
CA SER A 105 -33.29 4.66 3.03
C SER A 105 -31.92 4.11 2.68
N VAL A 106 -30.93 4.30 3.56
CA VAL A 106 -29.58 3.76 3.40
C VAL A 106 -29.36 2.63 4.40
N HIS A 107 -28.72 1.57 3.94
CA HIS A 107 -28.27 0.49 4.80
C HIS A 107 -26.99 -0.17 4.23
N ASN A 108 -26.09 -0.64 5.09
CA ASN A 108 -24.91 -1.40 4.64
C ASN A 108 -25.32 -2.76 4.04
N ILE A 109 -24.75 -3.10 2.89
CA ILE A 109 -25.02 -4.35 2.16
C ILE A 109 -24.09 -5.51 2.54
N THR A 110 -23.01 -5.22 3.27
CA THR A 110 -22.06 -6.20 3.80
C THR A 110 -21.81 -5.93 5.28
N PRO A 111 -21.46 -6.95 6.08
CA PRO A 111 -20.96 -6.72 7.43
C PRO A 111 -19.67 -5.88 7.40
N VAL A 112 -19.37 -5.23 8.51
CA VAL A 112 -18.12 -4.47 8.66
C VAL A 112 -16.95 -5.45 8.65
N THR A 113 -15.97 -5.19 7.78
CA THR A 113 -14.75 -6.00 7.68
C THR A 113 -13.74 -5.57 8.75
N THR A 114 -12.91 -6.53 9.18
CA THR A 114 -11.73 -6.22 9.99
C THR A 114 -10.77 -5.30 9.25
N ASP A 115 -10.03 -4.52 10.02
CA ASP A 115 -8.90 -3.74 9.54
C ASP A 115 -7.86 -4.64 8.86
N TYR A 116 -7.19 -4.06 7.86
CA TYR A 116 -6.02 -4.66 7.23
C TYR A 116 -4.81 -4.08 7.96
N PRO A 117 -4.12 -4.86 8.83
CA PRO A 117 -3.03 -4.31 9.59
C PRO A 117 -1.86 -3.93 8.66
N PRO A 118 -1.03 -2.95 9.05
CA PRO A 118 0.06 -2.49 8.21
C PRO A 118 1.06 -3.63 7.95
N LEU A 119 1.42 -3.86 6.69
CA LEU A 119 2.41 -4.90 6.30
C LEU A 119 3.83 -4.54 6.75
N LEU A 120 4.15 -3.25 6.74
CA LEU A 120 5.44 -2.73 7.17
C LEU A 120 5.36 -2.39 8.67
N GLN A 121 5.45 -3.41 9.50
CA GLN A 121 5.72 -3.22 10.93
C GLN A 121 7.23 -3.18 11.17
N GLU A 122 7.66 -2.48 12.21
CA GLU A 122 9.07 -2.14 12.49
C GLU A 122 10.03 -3.35 12.44
N ASN A 123 9.54 -4.56 12.74
CA ASN A 123 10.37 -5.78 12.76
C ASN A 123 10.12 -6.79 11.64
N ASN A 124 9.10 -6.61 10.77
CA ASN A 124 8.71 -7.65 9.79
C ASN A 124 8.58 -7.15 8.33
N GLY A 125 8.91 -5.89 8.05
CA GLY A 125 8.79 -5.31 6.71
C GLY A 125 9.94 -5.64 5.74
N TRP A 126 11.09 -6.07 6.24
CA TRP A 126 12.31 -6.26 5.43
C TRP A 126 12.18 -7.29 4.30
N PRO A 127 11.53 -8.46 4.48
CA PRO A 127 11.34 -9.40 3.37
C PRO A 127 10.55 -8.78 2.22
N LEU A 128 9.50 -8.01 2.51
CA LEU A 128 8.71 -7.31 1.51
C LEU A 128 9.55 -6.26 0.77
N LEU A 129 10.30 -5.42 1.48
CA LEU A 129 11.19 -4.41 0.88
C LEU A 129 12.29 -5.05 0.02
N SER A 130 12.88 -6.15 0.47
CA SER A 130 13.88 -6.91 -0.28
C SER A 130 13.28 -7.51 -1.56
N CYS A 131 12.07 -8.08 -1.50
CA CYS A 131 11.39 -8.57 -2.69
C CYS A 131 11.04 -7.46 -3.67
N LEU A 132 10.56 -6.30 -3.19
CA LEU A 132 10.24 -5.14 -4.04
C LEU A 132 11.47 -4.53 -4.71
N SER A 133 12.66 -4.66 -4.11
CA SER A 133 13.93 -4.22 -4.71
C SER A 133 14.57 -5.27 -5.63
N SER A 134 14.12 -6.52 -5.56
CA SER A 134 14.66 -7.61 -6.36
C SER A 134 14.29 -7.49 -7.86
N PRO A 135 15.10 -8.06 -8.77
CA PRO A 135 14.78 -8.10 -10.20
C PRO A 135 13.47 -8.86 -10.47
N PRO A 136 12.63 -8.41 -11.43
CA PRO A 136 11.34 -9.05 -11.74
C PRO A 136 11.45 -10.55 -12.08
N MET A 137 12.55 -10.98 -12.69
CA MET A 137 12.80 -12.39 -13.05
C MET A 137 12.75 -13.34 -11.87
N MET A 138 13.04 -12.86 -10.65
CA MET A 138 12.95 -13.70 -9.46
C MET A 138 11.52 -14.13 -9.16
N LEU A 139 10.49 -13.42 -9.65
CA LEU A 139 9.09 -13.79 -9.45
C LEU A 139 8.57 -14.78 -10.48
N PHE A 140 9.34 -15.08 -11.52
CA PHE A 140 8.90 -15.95 -12.62
C PHE A 140 9.19 -17.44 -12.36
N ALA A 141 9.43 -17.79 -11.10
CA ALA A 141 9.54 -19.15 -10.61
C ALA A 141 8.41 -19.46 -9.62
N THR A 142 7.92 -20.71 -9.63
CA THR A 142 6.78 -21.15 -8.83
C THR A 142 6.94 -20.83 -7.34
N ASP A 143 8.05 -21.27 -6.74
CA ASP A 143 8.29 -21.08 -5.30
C ASP A 143 8.44 -19.62 -4.93
N SER A 144 9.13 -18.85 -5.76
CA SER A 144 9.35 -17.42 -5.54
C SER A 144 8.06 -16.61 -5.66
N LEU A 145 7.19 -16.93 -6.64
CA LEU A 145 5.87 -16.30 -6.75
C LEU A 145 5.01 -16.62 -5.52
N LYS A 146 5.01 -17.88 -5.06
CA LYS A 146 4.28 -18.27 -3.84
C LYS A 146 4.80 -17.52 -2.62
N GLN A 147 6.11 -17.52 -2.41
CA GLN A 147 6.74 -16.81 -1.29
C GLN A 147 6.39 -15.33 -1.33
N PHE A 148 6.46 -14.70 -2.50
CA PHE A 148 6.10 -13.31 -2.70
C PHE A 148 4.64 -13.04 -2.32
N LEU A 149 3.68 -13.83 -2.81
CA LEU A 149 2.27 -13.64 -2.48
C LEU A 149 2.01 -13.82 -0.98
N ARG A 150 2.74 -14.73 -0.31
CA ARG A 150 2.64 -14.94 1.15
C ARG A 150 3.07 -13.74 1.97
N LEU A 151 3.93 -12.86 1.44
CA LEU A 151 4.31 -11.62 2.14
C LEU A 151 3.14 -10.64 2.29
N PHE A 152 2.05 -10.82 1.52
CA PHE A 152 0.83 -10.02 1.59
C PHE A 152 -0.28 -10.68 2.43
N ASP A 153 0.05 -11.69 3.24
CA ASP A 153 -0.88 -12.29 4.21
C ASP A 153 -0.75 -11.59 5.59
N PRO A 154 -1.48 -10.50 5.85
CA PRO A 154 -1.47 -9.85 7.15
C PRO A 154 -2.32 -10.58 8.20
N TYR A 155 -3.09 -11.59 7.76
CA TYR A 155 -4.15 -12.21 8.57
C TYR A 155 -3.69 -13.44 9.32
N ALA A 156 -2.40 -13.80 9.22
CA ALA A 156 -1.83 -14.98 9.88
C ALA A 156 -2.17 -15.01 11.39
N ASP A 157 -2.08 -13.87 12.05
CA ASP A 157 -2.30 -13.74 13.50
C ASP A 157 -3.69 -13.19 13.86
N THR A 158 -4.32 -12.41 12.97
CA THR A 158 -5.58 -11.71 13.27
C THR A 158 -6.83 -12.47 12.80
N HIS A 159 -6.79 -13.14 11.65
CA HIS A 159 -7.97 -13.78 11.06
C HIS A 159 -7.63 -15.11 10.34
N ARG A 160 -7.42 -16.16 11.13
CA ARG A 160 -7.01 -17.51 10.66
C ARG A 160 -7.83 -18.08 9.49
N PRO A 161 -9.18 -17.98 9.44
CA PRO A 161 -9.93 -18.52 8.31
C PRO A 161 -9.62 -17.84 6.97
N LEU A 162 -9.35 -16.53 6.98
CA LEU A 162 -9.03 -15.76 5.77
C LEU A 162 -7.60 -16.05 5.34
N SER A 163 -6.65 -16.06 6.28
CA SER A 163 -5.27 -16.47 5.99
C SER A 163 -5.22 -17.89 5.41
N ARG A 164 -5.93 -18.87 5.98
CA ARG A 164 -6.01 -20.24 5.42
C ARG A 164 -6.54 -20.26 3.99
N GLN A 165 -7.59 -19.50 3.70
CA GLN A 165 -8.12 -19.40 2.35
C GLN A 165 -7.09 -18.79 1.39
N PHE A 166 -6.41 -17.71 1.81
CA PHE A 166 -5.38 -17.05 1.03
C PHE A 166 -4.21 -18.00 0.73
N GLN A 167 -3.71 -18.71 1.73
CA GLN A 167 -2.69 -19.74 1.58
C GLN A 167 -3.16 -20.87 0.66
N GLN A 168 -4.41 -21.33 0.78
CA GLN A 168 -4.98 -22.34 -0.11
C GLN A 168 -4.95 -21.89 -1.59
N HIS A 169 -5.33 -20.64 -1.88
CA HIS A 169 -5.25 -20.10 -3.24
C HIS A 169 -3.81 -20.03 -3.74
N ILE A 170 -2.87 -19.58 -2.91
CA ILE A 170 -1.43 -19.55 -3.25
C ILE A 170 -0.90 -20.97 -3.51
N ASP A 171 -1.29 -21.94 -2.71
CA ASP A 171 -0.86 -23.33 -2.86
C ASP A 171 -1.44 -23.96 -4.15
N GLY A 172 -2.56 -23.45 -4.65
CA GLY A 172 -3.14 -23.79 -5.96
C GLY A 172 -2.25 -23.44 -7.16
N ILE A 173 -1.34 -22.49 -6.98
CA ILE A 173 0.06 -22.47 -7.45
C ILE A 173 0.75 -23.73 -7.99
N VAL A 174 0.33 -24.43 -9.04
CA VAL A 174 1.04 -25.69 -9.42
C VAL A 174 2.37 -25.39 -10.10
N GLN A 175 2.36 -24.53 -11.11
CA GLN A 175 3.56 -24.27 -11.91
C GLN A 175 3.52 -22.86 -12.50
N VAL A 176 4.70 -22.24 -12.58
CA VAL A 176 4.95 -21.00 -13.31
C VAL A 176 6.05 -21.29 -14.33
N GLU A 177 5.78 -20.99 -15.59
CA GLU A 177 6.76 -21.03 -16.66
C GLU A 177 6.85 -19.66 -17.33
N GLU A 178 8.05 -19.29 -17.75
CA GLU A 178 8.31 -18.02 -18.40
C GLU A 178 8.93 -18.25 -19.78
N SER A 179 8.49 -17.44 -20.73
CA SER A 179 9.08 -17.35 -22.06
C SER A 179 9.16 -15.91 -22.51
N LEU A 180 10.15 -15.60 -23.34
CA LEU A 180 10.29 -14.27 -23.93
C LEU A 180 9.38 -14.13 -25.15
N THR A 181 8.82 -12.94 -25.32
CA THR A 181 7.99 -12.60 -26.48
C THR A 181 8.29 -11.17 -26.94
N ASP A 182 8.10 -10.89 -28.22
CA ASP A 182 8.34 -9.58 -28.79
C ASP A 182 7.04 -9.00 -29.36
N ARG A 183 6.75 -7.73 -29.08
CA ARG A 183 5.62 -6.98 -29.65
C ARG A 183 6.09 -5.68 -30.26
N MET A 184 5.45 -5.25 -31.34
CA MET A 184 5.70 -3.94 -31.93
C MET A 184 4.90 -2.86 -31.20
N ARG A 185 5.58 -1.83 -30.68
CA ARG A 185 4.96 -0.64 -30.10
C ARG A 185 5.53 0.60 -30.77
N ARG A 186 4.67 1.37 -31.46
CA ARG A 186 5.04 2.60 -32.18
C ARG A 186 6.26 2.40 -33.11
N GLY A 187 6.26 1.29 -33.86
CA GLY A 187 7.33 0.98 -34.82
C GLY A 187 8.64 0.45 -34.20
N ARG A 188 8.69 0.24 -32.89
CA ARG A 188 9.85 -0.36 -32.20
C ARG A 188 9.50 -1.74 -31.65
N PRO A 189 10.37 -2.75 -31.80
CA PRO A 189 10.20 -4.01 -31.11
C PRO A 189 10.44 -3.78 -29.61
N ILE A 190 9.51 -4.25 -28.80
CA ILE A 190 9.61 -4.30 -27.35
C ILE A 190 9.60 -5.76 -26.95
N ARG A 191 10.58 -6.15 -26.15
CA ARG A 191 10.63 -7.46 -25.52
C ARG A 191 9.79 -7.45 -24.25
N GLY A 192 8.98 -8.47 -24.07
CA GLY A 192 8.22 -8.74 -22.87
C GLY A 192 8.34 -10.20 -22.46
N HIS A 193 7.61 -10.56 -21.41
CA HIS A 193 7.57 -11.91 -20.89
C HIS A 193 6.15 -12.47 -21.00
N LEU A 194 6.04 -13.74 -21.40
CA LEU A 194 4.83 -14.52 -21.34
C LEU A 194 4.96 -15.49 -20.16
N LEU A 195 4.09 -15.32 -19.17
CA LEU A 195 4.00 -16.20 -18.02
C LEU A 195 2.83 -17.17 -18.21
N SER A 196 3.15 -18.46 -18.13
CA SER A 196 2.19 -19.56 -18.15
C SER A 196 2.01 -20.07 -16.72
N LEU A 197 0.82 -19.89 -16.16
CA LEU A 197 0.47 -20.31 -14.80
C LEU A 197 -0.47 -21.50 -14.85
N THR A 198 -0.04 -22.62 -14.28
CA THR A 198 -0.88 -23.79 -14.06
C THR A 198 -1.47 -23.73 -12.66
N LEU A 199 -2.81 -23.71 -12.56
CA LEU A 199 -3.53 -23.61 -11.30
C LEU A 199 -4.40 -24.84 -11.04
N ASN A 200 -4.33 -25.40 -9.83
CA ASN A 200 -5.24 -26.46 -9.39
C ASN A 200 -6.63 -25.88 -9.05
N PRO A 201 -7.70 -26.19 -9.80
CA PRO A 201 -9.04 -25.66 -9.54
C PRO A 201 -9.60 -26.01 -8.15
N ASP A 202 -9.18 -27.14 -7.55
CA ASP A 202 -9.67 -27.59 -6.24
C ASP A 202 -9.24 -26.68 -5.08
N CYS A 203 -8.26 -25.81 -5.32
CA CYS A 203 -7.81 -24.80 -4.36
C CYS A 203 -8.69 -23.55 -4.33
N TYR A 204 -9.76 -23.48 -5.12
CA TYR A 204 -10.65 -22.33 -5.25
C TYR A 204 -12.11 -22.74 -5.05
N ARG A 205 -12.98 -21.86 -4.52
CA ARG A 205 -14.39 -22.22 -4.28
C ARG A 205 -15.17 -22.38 -5.57
N ASN A 206 -14.81 -21.63 -6.61
CA ASN A 206 -15.42 -21.67 -7.93
C ASN A 206 -14.50 -21.02 -8.97
N GLN A 207 -14.85 -21.19 -10.26
CA GLN A 207 -14.09 -20.60 -11.37
C GLN A 207 -14.02 -19.07 -11.32
N GLY A 208 -15.05 -18.38 -10.79
CA GLY A 208 -15.04 -16.93 -10.67
C GLY A 208 -14.01 -16.41 -9.65
N GLU A 209 -13.84 -17.12 -8.54
CA GLU A 209 -12.82 -16.81 -7.54
C GLU A 209 -11.42 -17.07 -8.09
N MET A 210 -11.22 -18.21 -8.77
CA MET A 210 -9.96 -18.51 -9.48
C MET A 210 -9.63 -17.41 -10.51
N TYR A 211 -10.60 -17.00 -11.32
CA TYR A 211 -10.42 -15.92 -12.30
C TYR A 211 -10.01 -14.60 -11.66
N ARG A 212 -10.64 -14.21 -10.53
CA ARG A 212 -10.28 -13.00 -9.78
C ARG A 212 -8.85 -13.07 -9.24
N PHE A 213 -8.44 -14.23 -8.74
CA PHE A 213 -7.07 -14.47 -8.29
C PHE A 213 -6.06 -14.31 -9.43
N CYS A 214 -6.33 -14.91 -10.60
CA CYS A 214 -5.48 -14.73 -11.78
C CYS A 214 -5.39 -13.27 -12.22
N ARG A 215 -6.52 -12.54 -12.19
CA ARG A 215 -6.55 -11.12 -12.55
C ARG A 215 -5.73 -10.26 -11.60
N LEU A 216 -5.78 -10.57 -10.30
CA LEU A 216 -4.95 -9.93 -9.29
C LEU A 216 -3.46 -10.15 -9.59
N ILE A 217 -3.06 -11.40 -9.87
CA ILE A 217 -1.67 -11.71 -10.26
C ILE A 217 -1.27 -10.91 -11.51
N ASN A 218 -2.10 -10.90 -12.56
CA ASN A 218 -1.83 -10.16 -13.80
C ASN A 218 -1.54 -8.67 -13.53
N GLN A 219 -2.33 -8.05 -12.65
CA GLN A 219 -2.14 -6.63 -12.30
C GLN A 219 -0.93 -6.42 -11.39
N ALA A 220 -0.70 -7.31 -10.43
CA ALA A 220 0.42 -7.22 -9.50
C ALA A 220 1.77 -7.30 -10.23
N LEU A 221 1.88 -8.13 -11.27
CA LEU A 221 3.09 -8.29 -12.07
C LEU A 221 3.57 -6.97 -12.70
N ALA A 222 2.65 -6.06 -13.03
CA ALA A 222 2.98 -4.73 -13.57
C ALA A 222 3.90 -3.94 -12.62
N CYS A 223 3.78 -4.10 -11.30
CA CYS A 223 4.59 -3.39 -10.31
C CYS A 223 6.07 -3.82 -10.32
N PHE A 224 6.39 -4.97 -10.91
CA PHE A 224 7.72 -5.57 -10.86
C PHE A 224 8.53 -5.35 -12.12
N ILE A 225 7.84 -5.22 -13.25
CA ILE A 225 8.48 -5.10 -14.56
C ILE A 225 8.79 -3.62 -14.83
N THR A 226 9.86 -3.39 -15.58
CA THR A 226 10.26 -2.05 -16.00
C THR A 226 9.28 -1.47 -17.01
N GLN A 227 9.14 -0.14 -17.04
CA GLN A 227 8.31 0.60 -18.01
C GLN A 227 8.69 0.35 -19.48
N SER A 228 9.90 -0.18 -19.72
CA SER A 228 10.40 -0.57 -21.03
C SER A 228 9.96 -1.96 -21.50
N SER A 229 9.25 -2.72 -20.67
CA SER A 229 8.83 -4.12 -20.93
C SER A 229 7.36 -4.32 -20.57
N PHE A 230 6.81 -5.47 -20.94
CA PHE A 230 5.44 -5.88 -20.62
C PHE A 230 5.39 -7.34 -20.19
N VAL A 231 4.32 -7.73 -19.51
CA VAL A 231 4.00 -9.14 -19.22
C VAL A 231 2.64 -9.53 -19.76
N MET A 232 2.56 -10.75 -20.27
CA MET A 232 1.33 -11.44 -20.61
C MET A 232 1.14 -12.63 -19.68
N LEU A 233 -0.10 -12.95 -19.36
CA LEU A 233 -0.44 -14.05 -18.47
C LEU A 233 -1.40 -15.02 -19.16
N GLU A 234 -1.00 -16.28 -19.22
CA GLU A 234 -1.81 -17.41 -19.67
C GLU A 234 -2.06 -18.38 -18.52
N ILE A 235 -3.31 -18.81 -18.36
CA ILE A 235 -3.74 -19.71 -17.28
C ILE A 235 -4.07 -21.07 -17.85
N PHE A 236 -3.57 -22.11 -17.20
CA PHE A 236 -3.80 -23.52 -17.51
C PHE A 236 -4.34 -24.26 -16.28
N THR A 237 -4.96 -25.40 -16.54
CA THR A 237 -5.33 -26.39 -15.51
C THR A 237 -4.46 -27.62 -15.67
N PRO A 238 -4.12 -28.37 -14.60
CA PRO A 238 -3.26 -29.55 -14.67
C PRO A 238 -3.70 -30.58 -15.71
N ASP A 239 -5.01 -30.74 -15.91
CA ASP A 239 -5.60 -31.77 -16.77
C ASP A 239 -5.67 -31.38 -18.26
N SER A 240 -5.28 -30.16 -18.63
CA SER A 240 -5.44 -29.63 -19.98
C SER A 240 -4.27 -28.77 -20.42
N HIS A 241 -3.76 -29.08 -21.61
CA HIS A 241 -2.75 -28.26 -22.30
C HIS A 241 -3.35 -27.06 -23.07
N LYS A 242 -4.68 -26.89 -23.05
CA LYS A 242 -5.33 -25.72 -23.64
C LYS A 242 -5.35 -24.57 -22.64
N VAL A 243 -5.03 -23.37 -23.13
CA VAL A 243 -5.16 -22.12 -22.39
C VAL A 243 -6.61 -21.96 -21.93
N LEU A 244 -6.83 -21.90 -20.62
CA LEU A 244 -8.13 -21.63 -20.03
C LEU A 244 -8.49 -20.16 -20.17
N TRP A 245 -7.57 -19.27 -19.76
CA TRP A 245 -7.72 -17.83 -19.86
C TRP A 245 -6.41 -17.19 -20.30
N GLN A 246 -6.53 -16.19 -21.17
CA GLN A 246 -5.42 -15.34 -21.59
C GLN A 246 -5.76 -13.90 -21.21
N PHE A 247 -4.88 -13.26 -20.46
CA PHE A 247 -5.03 -11.86 -20.09
C PHE A 247 -4.27 -10.96 -21.05
N TRP A 248 -4.78 -9.74 -21.23
CA TRP A 248 -4.09 -8.72 -22.01
C TRP A 248 -2.77 -8.33 -21.33
N HIS A 249 -1.80 -7.91 -22.15
CA HIS A 249 -0.52 -7.48 -21.62
C HIS A 249 -0.67 -6.33 -20.63
N VAL A 250 0.14 -6.36 -19.59
CA VAL A 250 0.34 -5.27 -18.64
C VAL A 250 1.70 -4.65 -18.87
N ASP A 251 1.75 -3.33 -18.97
CA ASP A 251 3.00 -2.58 -19.04
C ASP A 251 3.63 -2.52 -17.64
N GLY A 252 4.96 -2.58 -17.58
CA GLY A 252 5.67 -2.39 -16.32
C GLY A 252 5.50 -0.98 -15.76
N LEU A 253 5.45 -0.85 -14.43
CA LEU A 253 5.34 0.41 -13.71
C LEU A 253 6.68 0.88 -13.14
N ARG A 254 7.65 -0.03 -13.00
CA ARG A 254 8.95 0.28 -12.39
C ARG A 254 9.76 1.19 -13.34
N PRO A 255 10.28 2.34 -12.87
CA PRO A 255 11.18 3.16 -13.67
C PRO A 255 12.39 2.34 -14.13
N ALA A 256 12.88 2.59 -15.34
CA ALA A 256 14.17 2.04 -15.74
C ALA A 256 15.25 2.65 -14.82
N MET A 257 16.02 1.80 -14.14
CA MET A 257 17.26 2.21 -13.46
C MET A 257 18.34 2.54 -14.49
#